data_AF-A0A377XQN1-F1
#
_entry.id   AF-A0A377XQN1-F1
#
_cell.length_a   1.000
_cell.length_b   1.000
_cell.length_c   1.000
_cell.angle_alpha   90.00
_cell.angle_beta   90.00
_cell.angle_gamma   90.00
#
_symmetry.space_group_name_H-M   'P 1'
#
loop_
_entity.id
_entity.type
_entity.pdbx_description
1 polymer ?
#
loop_
_entity_poly.entity_id
_entity_poly.type
_entity_poly.pdbx_seq_one_letter_code
_entity_poly.pdbx_strand_id
1 'polypeptide(L)'
;MFGPSGFLGISTLALIACLTSSNSSLYIALCSNYGDASDAGAISVFCIKDGPFVTMMVLGVSGLANIPFAALLSMLIPLLIGMLWGNLDERFKQLCAAAQPLVIIIMSFAIGANSSINTVFTAGLSGILLGIISALTGIVFYFIYNLFLKKKSALGAALGTTAASSALTPAMVAQADPSLAMYVDAATAQLATASIITMITAPILVAWFDKRLKKRAPAAEPLKEVKSEESVTLSSPAAKGHK
;
A
#
# COMPACT_ATOMS: atom_id res chain seq x y z
N MET A 1 -3.59 -27.79 -5.29
CA MET A 1 -2.50 -27.58 -4.32
C MET A 1 -2.66 -26.31 -3.46
N PHE A 2 -3.64 -25.44 -3.74
CA PHE A 2 -4.12 -24.40 -2.83
C PHE A 2 -5.63 -24.60 -2.65
N GLY A 3 -6.08 -25.07 -1.50
CA GLY A 3 -7.50 -25.24 -1.17
C GLY A 3 -8.05 -24.04 -0.40
N PRO A 4 -9.35 -24.02 -0.04
CA PRO A 4 -9.93 -23.01 0.85
C PRO A 4 -9.18 -22.89 2.19
N SER A 5 -8.67 -24.04 2.69
CA SER A 5 -7.85 -24.13 3.90
C SER A 5 -6.41 -23.63 3.75
N GLY A 6 -6.00 -23.23 2.54
CA GLY A 6 -4.70 -22.60 2.32
C GLY A 6 -3.50 -23.54 2.25
N PHE A 7 -2.29 -22.95 2.32
CA PHE A 7 -0.99 -23.63 2.41
C PHE A 7 -0.24 -23.10 3.64
N LEU A 8 0.28 -24.00 4.49
CA LEU A 8 0.98 -23.64 5.75
C LEU A 8 0.15 -22.75 6.71
N GLY A 9 -1.18 -22.90 6.70
CA GLY A 9 -2.09 -22.11 7.53
C GLY A 9 -2.49 -20.74 6.95
N ILE A 10 -1.95 -20.35 5.79
CA ILE A 10 -2.31 -19.11 5.07
C ILE A 10 -3.51 -19.38 4.18
N SER A 11 -4.66 -18.78 4.47
CA SER A 11 -5.85 -18.94 3.62
C SER A 11 -5.62 -18.36 2.22
N THR A 12 -6.28 -18.94 1.22
CA THR A 12 -6.17 -18.44 -0.16
C THR A 12 -6.71 -17.01 -0.29
N LEU A 13 -7.71 -16.64 0.51
CA LEU A 13 -8.19 -15.28 0.67
C LEU A 13 -7.09 -14.33 1.15
N ALA A 14 -6.38 -14.69 2.22
CA ALA A 14 -5.28 -13.89 2.76
C ALA A 14 -4.12 -13.76 1.76
N LEU A 15 -3.77 -14.85 1.07
CA LEU A 15 -2.69 -14.84 0.08
C LEU A 15 -3.02 -13.90 -1.09
N ILE A 16 -4.22 -14.02 -1.67
CA ILE A 16 -4.63 -13.18 -2.79
C ILE A 16 -4.70 -11.73 -2.33
N ALA A 17 -5.41 -11.44 -1.23
CA ALA A 17 -5.53 -10.08 -0.69
C ALA A 17 -4.17 -9.44 -0.35
N CYS A 18 -3.20 -10.24 0.09
CA CYS A 18 -1.84 -9.80 0.38
C CYS A 18 -1.09 -9.40 -0.89
N LEU A 19 -1.11 -10.26 -1.91
CA LEU A 19 -0.39 -10.05 -3.17
C LEU A 19 -1.03 -8.96 -4.03
N THR A 20 -2.35 -8.81 -3.96
CA THR A 20 -3.10 -7.76 -4.65
C THR A 20 -3.16 -6.45 -3.86
N SER A 21 -2.41 -6.32 -2.76
CA SER A 21 -2.30 -5.08 -1.98
C SER A 21 -0.93 -4.44 -2.17
N SER A 22 -0.86 -3.11 -2.06
CA SER A 22 0.39 -2.35 -1.94
C SER A 22 0.21 -1.27 -0.89
N ASN A 23 1.26 -0.92 -0.16
CA ASN A 23 1.20 0.21 0.76
C ASN A 23 1.50 1.52 0.01
N SER A 24 0.47 2.17 -0.52
CA SER A 24 0.62 3.43 -1.27
C SER A 24 1.23 4.58 -0.45
N SER A 25 0.93 4.69 0.85
CA SER A 25 1.52 5.75 1.68
C SER A 25 3.01 5.53 1.92
N LEU A 26 3.43 4.27 2.13
CA LEU A 26 4.83 3.89 2.20
C LEU A 26 5.54 4.10 0.85
N TYR A 27 4.87 3.76 -0.25
CA TYR A 27 5.39 3.99 -1.60
C TYR A 27 5.63 5.49 -1.86
N ILE A 28 4.66 6.36 -1.54
CA ILE A 28 4.80 7.83 -1.62
C ILE A 28 6.04 8.31 -0.85
N ALA A 29 6.19 7.87 0.40
CA ALA A 29 7.31 8.28 1.25
C ALA A 29 8.66 7.88 0.64
N LEU A 30 8.72 6.72 -0.01
CA LEU A 30 9.92 6.25 -0.70
C LEU A 30 10.12 6.95 -2.05
N CYS A 31 9.06 7.34 -2.77
CA CYS A 31 9.16 8.09 -4.02
C CYS A 31 9.90 9.41 -3.85
N SER A 32 9.66 10.11 -2.75
CA SER A 32 10.35 11.37 -2.42
C SER A 32 11.88 11.22 -2.40
N ASN A 33 12.39 10.04 -2.02
CA ASN A 33 13.83 9.79 -1.85
C ASN A 33 14.45 8.96 -2.99
N TYR A 34 13.67 8.13 -3.68
CA TYR A 34 14.16 7.10 -4.60
C TYR A 34 13.51 7.11 -5.99
N GLY A 35 12.54 8.00 -6.23
CA GLY A 35 11.73 8.02 -7.45
C GLY A 35 11.78 9.31 -8.23
N ASP A 36 10.88 9.39 -9.21
CA ASP A 36 10.61 10.59 -9.99
C ASP A 36 9.11 10.94 -10.05
N ALA A 37 8.78 12.00 -10.79
CA ALA A 37 7.41 12.48 -10.92
C ALA A 37 6.47 11.46 -11.60
N SER A 38 6.99 10.56 -12.44
CA SER A 38 6.20 9.50 -13.06
C SER A 38 5.82 8.43 -12.04
N ASP A 39 6.76 8.09 -11.14
CA ASP A 39 6.51 7.15 -10.05
C ASP A 39 5.46 7.71 -9.08
N ALA A 40 5.52 9.02 -8.82
CA ALA A 40 4.49 9.70 -8.04
C ALA A 40 3.10 9.66 -8.73
N GLY A 41 3.05 9.75 -10.06
CA GLY A 41 1.81 9.64 -10.82
C GLY A 41 1.18 8.24 -10.79
N ALA A 42 1.99 7.18 -10.69
CA ALA A 42 1.54 5.79 -10.69
C ALA A 42 0.68 5.42 -9.47
N ILE A 43 0.77 6.18 -8.38
CA ILE A 43 -0.02 5.97 -7.16
C ILE A 43 -1.52 6.05 -7.43
N SER A 44 -1.95 6.88 -8.38
CA SER A 44 -3.36 6.97 -8.79
C SER A 44 -3.93 5.63 -9.24
N VAL A 45 -3.11 4.79 -9.89
CA VAL A 45 -3.46 3.44 -10.32
C VAL A 45 -3.45 2.47 -9.12
N PHE A 46 -2.53 2.64 -8.16
CA PHE A 46 -2.50 1.82 -6.95
C PHE A 46 -3.73 2.01 -6.08
N CYS A 47 -4.34 3.19 -6.07
CA CYS A 47 -5.60 3.41 -5.34
C CYS A 47 -6.74 2.49 -5.81
N ILE A 48 -6.76 2.07 -7.09
CA ILE A 48 -7.76 1.11 -7.60
C ILE A 48 -7.48 -0.30 -7.06
N LYS A 49 -6.20 -0.62 -6.89
CA LYS A 49 -5.70 -1.90 -6.39
C LYS A 49 -5.89 -2.04 -4.88
N ASP A 50 -5.65 -0.99 -4.11
CA ASP A 50 -5.53 -1.01 -2.64
C ASP A 50 -6.86 -1.26 -1.89
N GLY A 51 -7.94 -1.52 -2.62
CA GLY A 51 -9.23 -1.95 -2.10
C GLY A 51 -9.53 -3.43 -2.36
N PRO A 52 -10.74 -3.90 -1.96
CA PRO A 52 -11.15 -5.27 -2.20
C PRO A 52 -11.45 -5.55 -3.68
N PHE A 53 -11.53 -4.54 -4.56
CA PHE A 53 -11.94 -4.71 -5.96
C PHE A 53 -11.08 -5.73 -6.73
N VAL A 54 -9.75 -5.55 -6.75
CA VAL A 54 -8.86 -6.47 -7.47
C VAL A 54 -8.87 -7.86 -6.81
N THR A 55 -8.92 -7.91 -5.48
CA THR A 55 -9.01 -9.18 -4.72
C THR A 55 -10.27 -9.96 -5.11
N MET A 56 -11.42 -9.28 -5.09
CA MET A 56 -12.73 -9.85 -5.47
C MET A 56 -12.75 -10.27 -6.94
N MET A 57 -12.16 -9.48 -7.84
CA MET A 57 -12.06 -9.84 -9.25
C MET A 57 -11.23 -11.12 -9.43
N VAL A 58 -10.07 -11.22 -8.79
CA VAL A 58 -9.21 -12.42 -8.86
C VAL A 58 -9.93 -13.63 -8.28
N LEU A 59 -10.59 -13.48 -7.12
CA LEU A 59 -11.36 -14.57 -6.50
C LEU A 59 -12.55 -15.01 -7.37
N GLY A 60 -13.26 -14.07 -7.99
CA GLY A 60 -14.38 -14.35 -8.89
C GLY A 60 -13.93 -15.05 -10.16
N VAL A 61 -12.89 -14.55 -10.83
CA VAL A 61 -12.38 -15.13 -12.09
C VAL A 61 -11.72 -16.49 -11.87
N SER A 62 -11.07 -16.69 -10.72
CA SER A 62 -10.48 -18.00 -10.36
C SER A 62 -11.53 -19.05 -9.95
N GLY A 63 -12.79 -18.66 -9.76
CA GLY A 63 -13.85 -19.55 -9.27
C GLY A 63 -13.73 -19.90 -7.79
N LEU A 64 -12.87 -19.20 -7.04
CA LEU A 64 -12.65 -19.41 -5.61
C LEU A 64 -13.68 -18.69 -4.72
N ALA A 65 -14.42 -17.73 -5.28
CA ALA A 65 -15.54 -17.06 -4.64
C ALA A 65 -16.64 -16.74 -5.66
N ASN A 66 -17.89 -16.73 -5.23
CA ASN A 66 -19.00 -16.29 -6.04
C ASN A 66 -19.23 -14.78 -5.82
N ILE A 67 -18.49 -13.96 -6.57
CA ILE A 67 -18.62 -12.50 -6.47
C ILE A 67 -19.63 -12.01 -7.50
N PRO A 68 -20.80 -11.48 -7.06
CA PRO A 68 -21.75 -10.89 -7.98
C PRO A 68 -21.16 -9.62 -8.61
N PHE A 69 -21.39 -9.42 -9.91
CA PHE A 69 -20.91 -8.23 -10.63
C PHE A 69 -21.38 -6.92 -9.97
N ALA A 70 -22.59 -6.93 -9.38
CA ALA A 70 -23.10 -5.81 -8.59
C ALA A 70 -22.19 -5.43 -7.41
N ALA A 71 -21.58 -6.40 -6.71
CA ALA A 71 -20.66 -6.11 -5.61
C ALA A 71 -19.36 -5.46 -6.11
N LEU A 72 -18.84 -5.89 -7.28
CA LEU A 72 -17.69 -5.24 -7.91
C LEU A 72 -18.00 -3.79 -8.28
N LEU A 73 -19.19 -3.53 -8.84
CA LEU A 73 -19.61 -2.19 -9.23
C LEU A 73 -19.83 -1.28 -8.01
N SER A 74 -20.40 -1.82 -6.93
CA SER A 74 -20.58 -1.09 -5.66
C SER A 74 -19.28 -0.59 -5.07
N MET A 75 -18.14 -1.24 -5.33
CA MET A 75 -16.82 -0.75 -4.90
C MET A 75 -16.30 0.41 -5.74
N LEU A 76 -16.67 0.49 -7.02
CA LEU A 76 -16.24 1.57 -7.92
C LEU A 76 -17.01 2.87 -7.67
N ILE A 77 -18.27 2.80 -7.27
CA ILE A 77 -19.12 3.98 -7.07
C ILE A 77 -18.52 4.95 -6.04
N PRO A 78 -18.17 4.54 -4.80
CA PRO A 78 -17.54 5.43 -3.82
C PRO A 78 -16.19 5.97 -4.29
N LEU A 79 -15.40 5.16 -5.02
CA LEU A 79 -14.12 5.59 -5.57
C LEU A 79 -14.30 6.72 -6.59
N LEU A 80 -15.25 6.58 -7.52
CA LEU A 80 -15.55 7.59 -8.54
C LEU A 80 -16.10 8.87 -7.89
N ILE A 81 -17.00 8.75 -6.92
CA ILE A 81 -17.51 9.90 -6.16
C ILE A 81 -16.37 10.61 -5.44
N GLY A 82 -15.50 9.86 -4.74
CA GLY A 82 -14.35 10.42 -4.04
C GLY A 82 -13.36 11.12 -4.99
N MET A 83 -13.11 10.54 -6.16
CA MET A 83 -12.25 11.14 -7.19
C MET A 83 -12.83 12.44 -7.73
N LEU A 84 -14.12 12.45 -8.09
CA LEU A 84 -14.80 13.65 -8.60
C LEU A 84 -14.81 14.75 -7.53
N TRP A 85 -15.25 14.44 -6.32
CA TRP A 85 -15.38 15.43 -5.25
C TRP A 85 -14.03 15.94 -4.75
N GLY A 86 -13.04 15.04 -4.62
CA GLY A 86 -11.68 15.42 -4.20
C GLY A 86 -10.95 16.30 -5.21
N ASN A 87 -11.36 16.28 -6.49
CA ASN A 87 -10.84 17.19 -7.51
C ASN A 87 -11.60 18.52 -7.58
N LEU A 88 -12.82 18.58 -7.04
CA LEU A 88 -13.64 19.79 -6.97
C LEU A 88 -13.39 20.60 -5.69
N ASP A 89 -13.03 19.96 -4.58
CA ASP A 89 -12.84 20.60 -3.28
C ASP A 89 -11.53 20.11 -2.60
N GLU A 90 -10.51 20.97 -2.64
CA GLU A 90 -9.20 20.69 -2.04
C GLU A 90 -9.28 20.59 -0.50
N ARG A 91 -10.22 21.30 0.15
CA ARG A 91 -10.40 21.22 1.61
C ARG A 91 -11.02 19.87 1.99
N PHE A 92 -11.98 19.39 1.20
CA PHE A 92 -12.54 18.05 1.39
C PHE A 92 -11.47 16.97 1.20
N LYS A 93 -10.63 17.08 0.16
CA LYS A 93 -9.50 16.18 -0.07
C LYS A 93 -8.53 16.15 1.12
N GLN A 94 -8.15 17.31 1.66
CA GLN A 94 -7.29 17.39 2.85
C GLN A 94 -7.96 16.76 4.09
N LEU A 95 -9.26 16.98 4.28
CA LEU A 95 -10.02 16.36 5.35
C LEU A 95 -10.02 14.83 5.24
N CYS A 96 -10.27 14.28 4.05
CA CYS A 96 -10.24 12.83 3.82
C CYS A 96 -8.85 12.25 4.07
N ALA A 97 -7.78 12.92 3.60
CA ALA A 97 -6.41 12.48 3.84
C ALA A 97 -6.06 12.46 5.34
N ALA A 98 -6.52 13.46 6.10
CA ALA A 98 -6.34 13.51 7.55
C ALA A 98 -7.20 12.48 8.31
N ALA A 99 -8.39 12.16 7.79
CA ALA A 99 -9.32 11.21 8.41
C ALA A 99 -8.94 9.74 8.17
N GLN A 100 -8.27 9.43 7.04
CA GLN A 100 -7.95 8.05 6.66
C GLN A 100 -7.23 7.24 7.77
N PRO A 101 -6.16 7.74 8.42
CA PRO A 101 -5.51 7.00 9.50
C PRO A 101 -6.45 6.71 10.68
N LEU A 102 -7.31 7.66 11.04
CA LEU A 102 -8.29 7.50 12.13
C LEU A 102 -9.29 6.39 11.81
N VAL A 103 -9.81 6.36 10.58
CA VAL A 103 -10.75 5.32 10.13
C VAL A 103 -10.10 3.94 10.17
N ILE A 104 -8.84 3.82 9.72
CA ILE A 104 -8.09 2.56 9.78
C ILE A 104 -7.93 2.09 11.23
N ILE A 105 -7.59 2.99 12.15
CA ILE A 105 -7.44 2.66 13.58
C ILE A 105 -8.76 2.16 14.18
N ILE A 106 -9.86 2.86 13.94
CA ILE A 106 -11.19 2.46 14.45
C ILE A 106 -11.60 1.09 13.90
N MET A 107 -11.42 0.87 12.60
CA MET A 107 -11.74 -0.42 11.98
C MET A 107 -10.84 -1.55 12.50
N SER A 108 -9.56 -1.26 12.73
CA SER A 108 -8.62 -2.23 13.32
C SER A 108 -9.02 -2.61 14.75
N PHE A 109 -9.51 -1.65 15.54
CA PHE A 109 -10.05 -1.92 16.87
C PHE A 109 -11.31 -2.79 16.82
N ALA A 110 -12.23 -2.49 15.91
CA ALA A 110 -13.46 -3.29 15.72
C ALA A 110 -13.14 -4.75 15.34
N ILE A 111 -12.18 -4.95 14.43
CA ILE A 111 -11.66 -6.27 14.05
C ILE A 111 -11.04 -6.98 15.26
N GLY A 112 -10.20 -6.27 16.02
CA GLY A 112 -9.56 -6.83 17.21
C GLY A 112 -10.56 -7.25 18.29
N ALA A 113 -11.61 -6.45 18.50
CA ALA A 113 -12.68 -6.74 19.45
C ALA A 113 -13.54 -7.96 19.07
N ASN A 114 -13.68 -8.23 17.77
CA ASN A 114 -14.44 -9.38 17.26
C ASN A 114 -13.58 -10.67 17.16
N SER A 115 -12.26 -10.57 17.27
CA SER A 115 -11.33 -11.69 17.06
C SER A 115 -11.00 -12.44 18.34
N SER A 116 -10.79 -13.77 18.24
CA SER A 116 -10.31 -14.57 19.38
C SER A 116 -8.78 -14.47 19.54
N ILE A 117 -8.29 -14.47 20.78
CA ILE A 117 -6.84 -14.44 21.10
C ILE A 117 -6.10 -15.63 20.46
N ASN A 118 -6.74 -16.80 20.43
CA ASN A 118 -6.16 -18.00 19.83
C ASN A 118 -5.99 -17.83 18.30
N THR A 119 -7.00 -17.25 17.64
CA THR A 119 -6.92 -16.92 16.20
C THR A 119 -5.79 -15.94 15.94
N VAL A 120 -5.65 -14.88 16.75
CA VAL A 120 -4.58 -13.88 16.57
C VAL A 120 -3.19 -14.51 16.72
N PHE A 121 -2.99 -15.40 17.69
CA PHE A 121 -1.69 -16.03 17.91
C PHE A 121 -1.31 -17.01 16.79
N THR A 122 -2.24 -17.89 16.41
CA THR A 122 -2.03 -18.91 15.38
C THR A 122 -1.96 -18.31 13.97
N ALA A 123 -2.87 -17.38 13.65
CA ALA A 123 -2.90 -16.68 12.38
C ALA A 123 -1.77 -15.63 12.28
N GLY A 124 -1.35 -15.04 13.40
CA GLY A 124 -0.20 -14.14 13.44
C GLY A 124 1.09 -14.83 13.01
N LEU A 125 1.34 -16.05 13.49
CA LEU A 125 2.54 -16.80 13.13
C LEU A 125 2.61 -17.13 11.63
N SER A 126 1.47 -17.53 11.04
CA SER A 126 1.35 -17.72 9.59
C SER A 126 1.36 -16.40 8.81
N GLY A 127 0.92 -15.31 9.44
CA GLY A 127 1.05 -13.94 8.95
C GLY A 127 2.51 -13.50 8.80
N ILE A 128 3.42 -14.04 9.62
CA ILE A 128 4.86 -13.79 9.45
C ILE A 128 5.36 -14.36 8.12
N LEU A 129 5.00 -15.62 7.85
CA LEU A 129 5.32 -16.25 6.57
C LEU A 129 4.70 -15.48 5.40
N LEU A 130 3.47 -15.01 5.55
CA LEU A 130 2.81 -14.19 4.53
C LEU A 130 3.54 -12.86 4.27
N GLY A 131 4.01 -12.20 5.34
CA GLY A 131 4.84 -10.99 5.23
C GLY A 131 6.17 -11.24 4.52
N ILE A 132 6.80 -12.38 4.76
CA ILE A 132 8.03 -12.80 4.05
C ILE A 132 7.73 -13.06 2.57
N ILE A 133 6.65 -13.77 2.25
CA ILE A 133 6.21 -14.01 0.87
C ILE A 133 5.96 -12.68 0.15
N SER A 134 5.31 -11.74 0.81
CA SER A 134 5.09 -10.38 0.30
C SER A 134 6.41 -9.67 0.00
N ALA A 135 7.35 -9.66 0.94
CA ALA A 135 8.68 -9.09 0.76
C ALA A 135 9.47 -9.74 -0.40
N LEU A 136 9.38 -11.08 -0.55
CA LEU A 136 9.96 -11.79 -1.69
C LEU A 136 9.30 -11.39 -3.01
N THR A 137 7.98 -11.21 -3.01
CA THR A 137 7.25 -10.68 -4.17
C THR A 137 7.73 -9.27 -4.51
N GLY A 138 8.07 -8.44 -3.52
CA GLY A 138 8.75 -7.15 -3.72
C GLY A 138 10.07 -7.27 -4.48
N ILE A 139 10.88 -8.29 -4.17
CA ILE A 139 12.13 -8.55 -4.92
C ILE A 139 11.81 -8.90 -6.39
N VAL A 140 10.80 -9.72 -6.64
CA VAL A 140 10.36 -10.07 -7.99
C VAL A 140 9.87 -8.81 -8.73
N PHE A 141 9.03 -7.99 -8.10
CA PHE A 141 8.59 -6.72 -8.67
C PHE A 141 9.75 -5.79 -8.96
N TYR A 142 10.77 -5.70 -8.09
CA TYR A 142 11.98 -4.94 -8.38
C TYR A 142 12.64 -5.40 -9.68
N PHE A 143 12.84 -6.71 -9.88
CA PHE A 143 13.46 -7.21 -11.11
C PHE A 143 12.61 -6.94 -12.35
N ILE A 144 11.30 -7.18 -12.28
CA ILE A 144 10.37 -6.93 -13.40
C ILE A 144 10.32 -5.45 -13.73
N TYR A 145 10.11 -4.61 -12.72
CA TYR A 145 10.05 -3.16 -12.86
C TYR A 145 11.33 -2.64 -13.51
N ASN A 146 12.49 -3.11 -13.05
CA ASN A 146 13.79 -2.72 -13.57
C ASN A 146 14.16 -3.40 -14.91
N LEU A 147 13.38 -4.37 -15.40
CA LEU A 147 13.53 -4.96 -16.73
C LEU A 147 12.80 -4.13 -17.79
N PHE A 148 11.62 -3.58 -17.44
CA PHE A 148 10.80 -2.78 -18.36
C PHE A 148 11.13 -1.29 -18.33
N LEU A 149 11.70 -0.78 -17.23
CA LEU A 149 12.11 0.61 -17.14
C LEU A 149 13.46 0.89 -17.78
N LYS A 150 13.48 1.93 -18.61
CA LYS A 150 14.72 2.50 -19.18
C LYS A 150 15.66 3.05 -18.10
N LYS A 151 15.10 3.58 -17.01
CA LYS A 151 15.83 4.11 -15.85
C LYS A 151 15.64 3.19 -14.65
N LYS A 152 16.75 2.65 -14.15
CA LYS A 152 16.75 1.71 -13.03
C LYS A 152 16.33 2.39 -11.73
N SER A 153 15.41 1.80 -10.98
CA SER A 153 14.88 2.38 -9.74
C SER A 153 14.67 1.31 -8.67
N ALA A 154 15.00 1.65 -7.43
CA ALA A 154 14.82 0.78 -6.27
C ALA A 154 13.35 0.68 -5.82
N LEU A 155 12.48 1.57 -6.29
CA LEU A 155 11.07 1.63 -5.92
C LEU A 155 10.26 0.41 -6.31
N GLY A 156 10.70 -0.35 -7.30
CA GLY A 156 10.04 -1.61 -7.67
C GLY A 156 9.92 -2.58 -6.48
N ALA A 157 10.85 -2.52 -5.51
CA ALA A 157 10.77 -3.33 -4.30
C ALA A 157 9.65 -2.91 -3.35
N ALA A 158 9.27 -1.62 -3.35
CA ALA A 158 8.17 -1.10 -2.53
C ALA A 158 6.79 -1.54 -3.05
N LEU A 159 6.68 -2.00 -4.30
CA LEU A 159 5.43 -2.47 -4.89
C LEU A 159 4.93 -3.77 -4.25
N GLY A 160 5.84 -4.65 -3.80
CA GLY A 160 5.47 -5.89 -3.09
C GLY A 160 5.28 -5.69 -1.58
N THR A 161 4.76 -4.55 -1.17
CA THR A 161 4.37 -4.31 0.22
C THR A 161 2.91 -4.70 0.44
N THR A 162 2.51 -4.92 1.69
CA THR A 162 1.10 -5.16 2.03
C THR A 162 0.59 -4.00 2.87
N ALA A 163 -0.50 -3.35 2.44
CA ALA A 163 -1.10 -2.26 3.21
C ALA A 163 -1.84 -2.77 4.44
N ALA A 164 -1.85 -1.97 5.51
CA ALA A 164 -2.70 -2.22 6.67
C ALA A 164 -4.20 -2.23 6.31
N SER A 165 -4.62 -1.42 5.33
CA SER A 165 -6.01 -1.40 4.81
C SER A 165 -6.45 -2.75 4.23
N SER A 166 -5.51 -3.59 3.78
CA SER A 166 -5.86 -4.92 3.26
C SER A 166 -6.47 -5.84 4.31
N ALA A 167 -6.24 -5.59 5.60
CA ALA A 167 -6.90 -6.30 6.69
C ALA A 167 -8.44 -6.11 6.67
N LEU A 168 -8.95 -5.08 6.00
CA LEU A 168 -10.39 -4.85 5.83
C LEU A 168 -10.99 -5.68 4.67
N THR A 169 -10.16 -6.10 3.71
CA THR A 169 -10.58 -6.80 2.50
C THR A 169 -11.32 -8.11 2.78
N PRO A 170 -10.88 -9.00 3.70
CA PRO A 170 -11.60 -10.24 3.99
C PRO A 170 -13.06 -10.03 4.39
N ALA A 171 -13.32 -9.03 5.24
CA ALA A 171 -14.68 -8.72 5.69
C ALA A 171 -15.56 -8.18 4.54
N MET A 172 -14.97 -7.43 3.59
CA MET A 172 -15.69 -6.96 2.41
C MET A 172 -15.98 -8.12 1.43
N VAL A 173 -15.01 -9.02 1.25
CA VAL A 173 -15.17 -10.21 0.40
C VAL A 173 -16.25 -11.13 0.99
N ALA A 174 -16.28 -11.33 2.31
CA ALA A 174 -17.29 -12.16 2.97
C ALA A 174 -18.71 -11.57 2.90
N GLN A 175 -18.85 -10.24 2.76
CA GLN A 175 -20.16 -9.62 2.48
C GLN A 175 -20.65 -9.92 1.06
N ALA A 176 -19.73 -10.06 0.10
CA ALA A 176 -20.08 -10.45 -1.27
C ALA A 176 -20.32 -11.97 -1.38
N ASP A 177 -19.54 -12.78 -0.66
CA ASP A 177 -19.67 -14.24 -0.59
C ASP A 177 -19.57 -14.74 0.86
N PRO A 178 -20.72 -14.99 1.53
CA PRO A 178 -20.74 -15.45 2.92
C PRO A 178 -20.05 -16.78 3.17
N SER A 179 -19.79 -17.60 2.14
CA SER A 179 -19.06 -18.87 2.31
C SER A 179 -17.64 -18.66 2.83
N LEU A 180 -17.07 -17.47 2.62
CA LEU A 180 -15.73 -17.10 3.06
C LEU A 180 -15.69 -16.53 4.48
N ALA A 181 -16.84 -16.38 5.15
CA ALA A 181 -16.93 -15.80 6.50
C ALA A 181 -16.02 -16.53 7.52
N MET A 182 -15.91 -17.85 7.41
CA MET A 182 -15.07 -18.67 8.31
C MET A 182 -13.57 -18.38 8.20
N TYR A 183 -13.12 -17.73 7.13
CA TYR A 183 -11.72 -17.39 6.90
C TYR A 183 -11.39 -15.93 7.26
N VAL A 184 -12.40 -15.10 7.57
CA VAL A 184 -12.23 -13.65 7.76
C VAL A 184 -11.27 -13.34 8.89
N ASP A 185 -11.49 -13.90 10.08
CA ASP A 185 -10.67 -13.56 11.26
C ASP A 185 -9.21 -13.96 11.06
N ALA A 186 -8.98 -15.18 10.56
CA ALA A 186 -7.63 -15.69 10.30
C ALA A 186 -6.93 -14.87 9.19
N ALA A 187 -7.62 -14.59 8.08
CA ALA A 187 -7.06 -13.82 6.99
C ALA A 187 -6.74 -12.37 7.40
N THR A 188 -7.60 -11.79 8.22
CA THR A 188 -7.45 -10.43 8.73
C THR A 188 -6.23 -10.32 9.65
N ALA A 189 -6.07 -11.25 10.60
CA ALA A 189 -4.90 -11.31 11.47
C ALA A 189 -3.60 -11.55 10.70
N GLN A 190 -3.64 -12.37 9.65
CA GLN A 190 -2.51 -12.62 8.75
C GLN A 190 -2.10 -11.36 7.99
N LEU A 191 -3.05 -10.65 7.39
CA LEU A 191 -2.82 -9.42 6.63
C LEU A 191 -2.31 -8.30 7.51
N ALA A 192 -2.86 -8.15 8.72
CA ALA A 192 -2.38 -7.20 9.72
C ALA A 192 -0.90 -7.48 10.06
N THR A 193 -0.55 -8.73 10.36
CA THR A 193 0.83 -9.13 10.66
C THR A 193 1.76 -8.92 9.47
N ALA A 194 1.33 -9.31 8.26
CA ALA A 194 2.09 -9.13 7.03
C ALA A 194 2.36 -7.64 6.73
N SER A 195 1.39 -6.76 7.00
CA SER A 195 1.55 -5.32 6.81
C SER A 195 2.63 -4.73 7.72
N ILE A 196 2.70 -5.14 8.98
CA ILE A 196 3.74 -4.71 9.94
C ILE A 196 5.13 -5.14 9.44
N ILE A 197 5.26 -6.40 9.01
CA ILE A 197 6.54 -6.94 8.54
C ILE A 197 7.02 -6.23 7.29
N THR A 198 6.12 -6.02 6.33
CA THR A 198 6.46 -5.34 5.08
C THR A 198 6.77 -3.86 5.30
N MET A 199 6.11 -3.19 6.26
CA MET A 199 6.47 -1.81 6.65
C MET A 199 7.91 -1.69 7.17
N ILE A 200 8.42 -2.72 7.84
CA ILE A 200 9.82 -2.74 8.32
C ILE A 200 10.77 -3.16 7.19
N THR A 201 10.40 -4.19 6.43
CA THR A 201 11.29 -4.85 5.47
C THR A 201 11.43 -4.04 4.18
N ALA A 202 10.39 -3.34 3.73
CA ALA A 202 10.42 -2.62 2.46
C ALA A 202 11.40 -1.42 2.43
N PRO A 203 11.45 -0.52 3.44
CA PRO A 203 12.48 0.52 3.48
C PRO A 203 13.91 -0.04 3.44
N ILE A 204 14.13 -1.17 4.14
CA ILE A 204 15.44 -1.85 4.18
C ILE A 204 15.78 -2.42 2.80
N LEU A 205 14.84 -3.12 2.15
CA LEU A 205 15.01 -3.67 0.80
C LEU A 205 15.28 -2.56 -0.23
N VAL A 206 14.47 -1.50 -0.21
CA VAL A 206 14.62 -0.37 -1.15
C VAL A 206 15.96 0.32 -0.96
N ALA A 207 16.35 0.62 0.28
CA ALA A 207 17.66 1.22 0.57
C ALA A 207 18.83 0.31 0.14
N TRP A 208 18.68 -1.01 0.27
CA TRP A 208 19.69 -1.97 -0.17
C TRP A 208 19.80 -2.05 -1.69
N PHE A 209 18.67 -2.09 -2.41
CA PHE A 209 18.64 -2.08 -3.87
C PHE A 209 19.16 -0.76 -4.44
N ASP A 210 18.83 0.39 -3.83
CA ASP A 210 19.35 1.70 -4.20
C ASP A 210 20.88 1.74 -4.09
N LYS A 211 21.45 1.27 -2.96
CA LYS A 211 22.91 1.14 -2.81
C LYS A 211 23.53 0.25 -3.87
N ARG A 212 22.87 -0.85 -4.26
CA ARG A 212 23.36 -1.74 -5.33
C ARG A 212 23.27 -1.11 -6.72
N LEU A 213 22.22 -0.36 -7.01
CA LEU A 213 22.06 0.37 -8.26
C LEU A 213 23.14 1.45 -8.39
N LYS A 214 23.36 2.24 -7.33
CA LYS A 214 24.42 3.27 -7.29
C LYS A 214 25.82 2.70 -7.45
N LYS A 215 26.10 1.52 -6.87
CA LYS A 215 27.39 0.82 -7.06
C LYS A 215 27.58 0.25 -8.47
N ARG A 216 26.50 -0.02 -9.20
CA ARG A 216 26.52 -0.59 -10.57
C ARG A 216 26.37 0.48 -11.65
N ALA A 217 26.00 1.70 -11.29
CA ALA A 217 26.07 2.82 -12.20
C ALA A 217 27.56 3.16 -12.44
N PRO A 218 28.02 3.24 -13.70
CA PRO A 218 29.32 3.88 -13.97
C PRO A 218 29.26 5.29 -13.38
N ALA A 219 30.36 5.74 -12.78
CA ALA A 219 30.46 7.04 -12.11
C ALA A 219 29.87 8.16 -12.99
N ALA A 220 28.61 8.51 -12.71
CA ALA A 220 27.91 9.62 -13.34
C ALA A 220 28.05 10.81 -12.39
N GLU A 221 28.43 11.93 -12.99
CA GLU A 221 28.88 13.18 -12.35
C GLU A 221 28.08 13.59 -11.11
N PRO A 222 28.74 14.21 -10.11
CA PRO A 222 28.04 14.75 -8.95
C PRO A 222 26.92 15.68 -9.43
N LEU A 223 25.70 15.36 -9.00
CA LEU A 223 24.54 16.24 -9.15
C LEU A 223 24.97 17.63 -8.66
N LYS A 224 24.95 18.63 -9.54
CA LYS A 224 25.09 20.03 -9.15
C LYS A 224 24.07 20.28 -8.05
N GLU A 225 24.56 20.53 -6.84
CA GLU A 225 23.75 21.11 -5.77
C GLU A 225 23.03 22.32 -6.38
N VAL A 226 21.70 22.27 -6.37
CA VAL A 226 20.91 23.48 -6.53
C VAL A 226 21.21 24.29 -5.28
N LYS A 227 22.18 25.19 -5.38
CA LYS A 227 22.42 26.23 -4.39
C LYS A 227 21.09 26.89 -4.09
N SER A 228 20.67 26.80 -2.84
CA SER A 228 19.73 27.73 -2.24
C SER A 228 20.40 29.11 -2.17
N GLU A 229 20.43 29.83 -3.28
CA GLU A 229 20.47 31.30 -3.32
C GLU A 229 18.99 31.73 -3.30
N GLU A 230 18.48 32.60 -2.44
CA GLU A 230 19.12 33.71 -1.73
C GLU A 230 18.21 34.10 -0.55
N SER A 231 18.85 34.43 0.57
CA SER A 231 18.25 35.07 1.74
C SER A 231 17.51 36.35 1.36
N VAL A 232 16.19 36.39 1.58
CA VAL A 232 15.46 37.66 1.62
C VAL A 232 15.88 38.40 2.89
N THR A 233 16.86 39.28 2.73
CA THR A 233 17.26 40.29 3.71
C THR A 233 16.09 41.24 3.94
N LEU A 234 15.48 41.16 5.13
CA LEU A 234 14.60 42.20 5.65
C LEU A 234 15.45 43.43 6.00
N SER A 235 15.70 44.29 5.01
CA SER A 235 16.18 45.65 5.26
C SER A 235 14.98 46.58 5.47
N SER A 236 14.73 46.91 6.73
CA SER A 236 13.87 48.01 7.18
C SER A 236 14.39 49.36 6.65
N PRO A 237 13.52 50.22 6.09
CA PRO A 237 13.78 51.64 6.05
C PRO A 237 13.04 52.34 7.20
N ALA A 238 13.82 52.87 8.13
CA ALA A 238 13.39 53.81 9.13
C ALA A 238 12.67 55.02 8.49
N ALA A 239 11.40 55.23 8.84
CA ALA A 239 10.73 56.50 8.63
C ALA A 239 11.19 57.49 9.71
N LYS A 240 12.19 58.30 9.37
CA LYS A 240 12.51 59.55 10.08
C LYS A 240 11.35 60.53 9.90
N GLY A 241 10.83 61.07 10.99
CA GLY A 241 9.98 62.26 10.96
C GLY A 241 10.76 63.49 10.50
N HIS A 242 10.07 64.43 9.87
CA HIS A 242 10.29 65.87 10.03
C HIS A 242 9.16 66.69 9.40
N LYS A 243 8.61 67.58 10.24
CA LYS A 243 7.81 68.80 10.00
C LYS A 243 6.35 68.66 9.59
#